data_AF-A0ABC8LR41-F1
#
_entry.id   AF-A0ABC8LR41-F1
#
_cell.length_a   1.000
_cell.length_b   1.000
_cell.length_c   1.000
_cell.angle_alpha   90.00
_cell.angle_beta   90.00
_cell.angle_gamma   90.00
#
_symmetry.space_group_name_H-M   'P 1'
#
loop_
_entity.id
_entity.type
_entity.pdbx_description
1 polymer ?
#
loop_
_entity_poly.entity_id
_entity_poly.type
_entity_poly.pdbx_seq_one_letter_code
_entity_poly.pdbx_strand_id
1 'polypeptide(L)'
;MNFCRRVIWLGDLNFRINLSYEKTHELIARKEWQRLLENDQLSNEMRKGNVFEGWSEGDLCFPPTYKYELDSENYIGDDSESGKRRPAWCDRVIWKGKGMKLLSYRRNEIKLSDHRPVTATLLAEVEVLSPWKLQRALALTYAEIQSH
;
A
#
# COMPACT_ATOMS: atom_id res chain seq x y z
N MET A 1 -20.00 13.27 -11.19
CA MET A 1 -19.11 13.82 -10.13
C MET A 1 -18.00 12.82 -9.88
N ASN A 2 -16.77 13.07 -10.33
CA ASN A 2 -15.59 12.26 -9.99
C ASN A 2 -14.55 13.21 -9.37
N PHE A 3 -14.69 13.49 -8.07
CA PHE A 3 -13.95 14.58 -7.41
C PHE A 3 -12.58 14.15 -6.84
N CYS A 4 -12.21 12.87 -6.92
CA CYS A 4 -10.86 12.44 -6.54
C CYS A 4 -10.13 11.86 -7.75
N ARG A 5 -9.24 12.65 -8.36
CA ARG A 5 -8.37 12.18 -9.46
C ARG A 5 -7.32 11.17 -8.97
N ARG A 6 -6.98 11.20 -7.67
CA ARG A 6 -5.95 10.40 -7.01
C ARG A 6 -6.40 10.07 -5.59
N VAL A 7 -6.36 8.80 -5.22
CA VAL A 7 -6.73 8.31 -3.90
C VAL A 7 -5.59 7.46 -3.36
N ILE A 8 -5.23 7.67 -2.10
CA ILE A 8 -4.33 6.81 -1.34
C ILE A 8 -5.17 6.21 -0.22
N TRP A 9 -5.13 4.88 -0.08
CA TRP A 9 -5.78 4.15 0.99
C TRP A 9 -4.71 3.40 1.77
N LEU A 10 -4.68 3.59 3.09
CA LEU A 10 -3.65 3.01 3.94
C LEU A 10 -4.16 2.68 5.33
N GLY A 11 -3.52 1.70 5.96
CA GLY A 11 -3.80 1.28 7.34
C GLY A 11 -3.70 -0.23 7.52
N ASP A 12 -4.18 -0.70 8.66
CA ASP A 12 -4.36 -2.13 8.94
C ASP A 12 -5.61 -2.64 8.18
N LEU A 13 -5.37 -3.30 7.04
CA LEU A 13 -6.42 -3.95 6.25
C LEU A 13 -6.70 -5.38 6.74
N ASN A 14 -5.91 -5.89 7.69
CA ASN A 14 -6.07 -7.14 8.42
C ASN A 14 -6.15 -8.42 7.58
N PHE A 15 -5.74 -8.37 6.32
CA PHE A 15 -5.54 -9.55 5.47
C PHE A 15 -4.35 -10.38 5.97
N ARG A 16 -4.46 -11.70 5.86
CA ARG A 16 -3.50 -12.67 6.40
C ARG A 16 -2.80 -13.46 5.29
N ILE A 17 -1.76 -14.21 5.68
CA ILE A 17 -1.07 -15.17 4.81
C ILE A 17 -1.67 -16.56 5.03
N ASN A 18 -2.08 -17.23 3.96
CA ASN A 18 -2.73 -18.54 3.99
C ASN A 18 -1.71 -19.70 4.01
N LEU A 19 -0.81 -19.69 4.99
CA LEU A 19 0.18 -20.75 5.23
C LEU A 19 0.11 -21.23 6.69
N SER A 20 0.74 -22.37 6.99
CA SER A 20 0.96 -22.79 8.38
C SER A 20 1.96 -21.87 9.07
N TYR A 21 1.96 -21.85 10.40
CA TYR A 21 2.90 -21.06 11.19
C TYR A 21 4.35 -21.43 10.84
N GLU A 22 4.64 -22.72 10.82
CA GLU A 22 5.97 -23.28 10.55
C GLU A 22 6.45 -22.89 9.14
N LYS A 23 5.58 -22.99 8.13
CA LYS A 23 5.94 -22.64 6.75
C LYS A 23 6.16 -21.14 6.59
N THR A 24 5.33 -20.32 7.22
CA THR A 24 5.49 -18.86 7.22
C THR A 24 6.85 -18.48 7.80
N HIS A 25 7.22 -19.02 8.97
CA HIS A 25 8.52 -18.74 9.60
C HIS A 25 9.70 -19.26 8.74
N GLU A 26 9.59 -20.44 8.13
CA GLU A 26 10.60 -20.97 7.22
C GLU A 26 10.89 -20.01 6.05
N LEU A 27 9.83 -19.50 5.40
CA LEU A 27 9.98 -18.57 4.28
C LEU A 27 10.50 -17.20 4.73
N ILE A 28 10.09 -16.72 5.91
CA ILE A 28 10.62 -15.48 6.49
C ILE A 28 12.12 -15.60 6.78
N ALA A 29 12.56 -16.71 7.39
CA ALA A 29 13.96 -16.95 7.70
C ALA A 29 14.83 -16.98 6.44
N ARG A 30 14.30 -17.50 5.34
CA ARG A 30 14.97 -17.51 4.01
C ARG A 30 14.77 -16.24 3.20
N LYS A 31 13.99 -15.28 3.71
CA LYS A 31 13.63 -14.03 3.02
C LYS A 31 12.95 -14.26 1.65
N GLU A 32 12.18 -15.34 1.54
CA GLU A 32 11.46 -15.72 0.33
C GLU A 32 10.12 -14.97 0.21
N TRP A 33 10.19 -13.63 0.13
CA TRP A 33 9.02 -12.73 0.16
C TRP A 33 7.99 -13.02 -0.93
N GLN A 34 8.45 -13.36 -2.14
CA GLN A 34 7.56 -13.66 -3.26
C GLN A 34 6.66 -14.87 -2.99
N ARG A 35 7.20 -15.92 -2.36
CA ARG A 35 6.42 -17.12 -2.02
C ARG A 35 5.43 -16.87 -0.89
N LEU A 36 5.76 -15.98 0.04
CA LEU A 36 4.79 -15.50 1.03
C LEU A 36 3.67 -14.71 0.35
N LEU A 37 4.02 -13.82 -0.59
CA LEU A 37 3.07 -12.97 -1.34
C LEU A 37 2.09 -13.79 -2.19
N GLU A 38 2.51 -14.92 -2.75
CA GLU A 38 1.62 -15.87 -3.45
C GLU A 38 0.48 -16.39 -2.54
N ASN A 39 0.68 -16.37 -1.23
CA ASN A 39 -0.28 -16.85 -0.23
C ASN A 39 -0.94 -15.69 0.55
N ASP A 40 -0.64 -14.43 0.20
CA ASP A 40 -1.23 -13.25 0.82
C ASP A 40 -2.67 -13.03 0.32
N GLN A 41 -3.62 -12.90 1.26
CA GLN A 41 -5.04 -12.79 0.92
C GLN A 41 -5.37 -11.51 0.14
N LEU A 42 -4.85 -10.34 0.53
CA LEU A 42 -5.15 -9.08 -0.16
C LEU A 42 -4.67 -9.13 -1.60
N SER A 43 -3.42 -9.56 -1.79
CA SER A 43 -2.75 -9.63 -3.09
C SER A 43 -3.49 -10.58 -4.03
N ASN A 44 -3.99 -11.69 -3.50
CA ASN A 44 -4.79 -12.64 -4.26
C ASN A 44 -6.18 -12.09 -4.61
N GLU A 45 -6.87 -11.44 -3.67
CA GLU A 45 -8.20 -10.87 -3.93
C GLU A 45 -8.14 -9.66 -4.88
N MET A 46 -7.08 -8.84 -4.81
CA MET A 46 -6.82 -7.77 -5.78
C MET A 46 -6.54 -8.33 -7.17
N ARG A 47 -5.73 -9.39 -7.29
CA ARG A 47 -5.41 -10.02 -8.58
C ARG A 47 -6.63 -10.67 -9.24
N LYS A 48 -7.56 -11.19 -8.44
CA LYS A 48 -8.85 -11.71 -8.92
C LYS A 48 -9.85 -10.61 -9.31
N GLY A 49 -9.60 -9.36 -8.91
CA GLY A 49 -10.53 -8.25 -9.10
C GLY A 49 -11.70 -8.23 -8.09
N ASN A 50 -11.62 -9.00 -7.01
CA ASN A 50 -12.70 -9.08 -6.01
C ASN A 50 -12.73 -7.86 -5.09
N VAL A 51 -11.57 -7.25 -4.85
CA VAL A 51 -11.39 -6.04 -4.02
C VAL A 51 -10.43 -5.08 -4.70
N PHE A 52 -10.60 -3.78 -4.42
CA PHE A 52 -9.69 -2.74 -4.89
C PHE A 52 -9.38 -2.81 -6.40
N GLU A 53 -10.42 -3.01 -7.23
CA GLU A 53 -10.27 -3.05 -8.68
C GLU A 53 -9.68 -1.72 -9.24
N GLY A 54 -8.62 -1.85 -10.04
CA GLY A 54 -7.88 -0.72 -10.63
C GLY A 54 -7.04 0.07 -9.63
N TRP A 55 -6.82 -0.46 -8.42
CA TRP A 55 -5.81 0.06 -7.49
C TRP A 55 -4.45 -0.61 -7.74
N SER A 56 -3.41 0.02 -7.24
CA SER A 56 -2.03 -0.43 -7.33
C SER A 56 -1.43 -0.53 -5.93
N GLU A 57 -0.53 -1.49 -5.77
CA GLU A 57 0.33 -1.64 -4.61
C GLU A 57 1.77 -1.85 -5.07
N GLY A 58 2.75 -1.48 -4.24
CA GLY A 58 4.16 -1.75 -4.49
C GLY A 58 4.57 -3.16 -4.09
N ASP A 59 5.75 -3.59 -4.55
CA ASP A 59 6.29 -4.89 -4.16
C ASP A 59 6.58 -4.95 -2.65
N LEU A 60 6.13 -6.02 -2.00
CA LEU A 60 6.38 -6.29 -0.59
C LEU A 60 7.75 -6.94 -0.42
N CYS A 61 8.81 -6.13 -0.50
CA CYS A 61 10.21 -6.56 -0.35
C CYS A 61 10.72 -6.53 1.11
N PHE A 62 9.82 -6.63 2.08
CA PHE A 62 10.11 -6.55 3.51
C PHE A 62 9.30 -7.58 4.29
N PRO A 63 9.72 -7.98 5.52
CA PRO A 63 9.04 -9.03 6.25
C PRO A 63 7.65 -8.60 6.73
N PRO A 64 6.74 -9.56 7.01
CA PRO A 64 5.43 -9.28 7.60
C PRO A 64 5.50 -8.31 8.79
N THR A 65 4.51 -7.42 8.89
CA THR A 65 4.49 -6.31 9.85
C THR A 65 3.82 -6.66 11.16
N TYR A 66 3.12 -7.79 11.21
CA TYR A 66 2.39 -8.32 12.36
C TYR A 66 2.72 -9.81 12.54
N LYS A 67 2.68 -10.44 13.72
CA LYS A 67 2.52 -9.89 15.07
C LYS A 67 3.81 -10.03 15.85
N TYR A 68 4.41 -8.93 16.29
CA TYR A 68 5.64 -8.93 17.06
C TYR A 68 5.38 -8.98 18.56
N GLU A 69 6.35 -9.51 19.28
CA GLU A 69 6.49 -9.21 20.71
C GLU A 69 6.85 -7.72 20.89
N LEU A 70 6.36 -7.11 21.98
CA LEU A 70 6.66 -5.71 22.28
C LEU A 70 8.17 -5.53 22.51
N ASP A 71 8.73 -4.46 21.94
CA ASP A 71 10.16 -4.14 22.03
C ASP A 71 11.13 -5.26 21.58
N SER A 72 10.65 -6.21 20.77
CA SER A 72 11.39 -7.40 20.34
C SER A 72 11.38 -7.53 18.82
N GLU A 73 12.40 -8.19 18.25
CA GLU A 73 12.44 -8.54 16.82
C GLU A 73 11.71 -9.86 16.50
N ASN A 74 11.26 -10.56 17.53
CA ASN A 74 10.63 -11.86 17.37
C ASN A 74 9.13 -11.72 17.11
N TYR A 75 8.60 -12.63 16.29
CA TYR A 75 7.16 -12.78 16.14
C TYR A 75 6.59 -13.57 17.31
N ILE A 76 5.35 -13.28 17.70
CA ILE A 76 4.67 -14.01 18.77
C ILE A 76 4.48 -15.48 18.37
N GLY A 77 4.92 -16.38 19.25
CA GLY A 77 4.74 -17.83 19.10
C GLY A 77 6.01 -18.64 19.26
N ASP A 78 7.17 -17.97 19.35
CA ASP A 78 8.44 -18.64 19.64
C ASP A 78 8.51 -19.08 21.12
N ASP A 79 7.86 -18.38 22.07
CA ASP A 79 7.95 -18.69 23.52
C ASP A 79 6.67 -18.42 24.39
N SER A 80 5.46 -18.18 23.85
CA SER A 80 4.34 -17.63 24.65
C SER A 80 3.10 -18.53 24.90
N GLU A 81 2.51 -18.42 26.10
CA GLU A 81 1.20 -18.97 26.52
C GLU A 81 0.01 -18.44 25.68
N SER A 82 0.21 -17.36 24.92
CA SER A 82 -0.84 -16.62 24.18
C SER A 82 -1.19 -17.20 22.81
N GLY A 83 -0.56 -18.33 22.45
CA GLY A 83 -0.84 -19.10 21.23
C GLY A 83 -0.14 -18.56 19.99
N LYS A 84 0.25 -19.48 19.09
CA LYS A 84 0.95 -19.18 17.83
C LYS A 84 0.12 -18.23 16.95
N ARG A 85 0.61 -17.02 16.69
CA ARG A 85 0.01 -16.10 15.72
C ARG A 85 0.87 -16.05 14.46
N ARG A 86 0.24 -16.36 13.32
CA ARG A 86 0.93 -16.36 12.02
C ARG A 86 1.31 -14.92 11.62
N PRO A 87 2.57 -14.67 11.26
CA PRO A 87 2.97 -13.39 10.71
C PRO A 87 2.13 -13.01 9.47
N ALA A 88 1.84 -11.72 9.29
CA ALA A 88 1.07 -11.19 8.17
C ALA A 88 1.44 -9.74 7.79
N TRP A 89 1.22 -9.37 6.52
CA TRP A 89 1.22 -7.98 6.06
C TRP A 89 -0.18 -7.38 6.23
N CYS A 90 -0.52 -7.05 7.46
CA CYS A 90 -1.78 -6.40 7.81
C CYS A 90 -1.78 -4.92 7.36
N ASP A 91 -0.62 -4.26 7.48
CA ASP A 91 -0.45 -2.83 7.25
C ASP A 91 -0.06 -2.57 5.78
N ARG A 92 -0.92 -1.87 5.04
CA ARG A 92 -0.80 -1.73 3.58
C ARG A 92 -0.97 -0.28 3.12
N VAL A 93 -0.35 0.07 2.00
CA VAL A 93 -0.55 1.33 1.30
C VAL A 93 -0.84 1.05 -0.16
N ILE A 94 -2.07 1.33 -0.59
CA ILE A 94 -2.52 1.16 -1.97
C ILE A 94 -2.97 2.50 -2.53
N TRP A 95 -2.90 2.66 -3.86
CA TRP A 95 -3.30 3.91 -4.51
C TRP A 95 -4.03 3.69 -5.81
N LYS A 96 -4.83 4.68 -6.22
CA LYS A 96 -5.55 4.69 -7.50
C LYS A 96 -5.56 6.10 -8.07
N GLY A 97 -5.14 6.24 -9.32
CA GLY A 97 -5.13 7.53 -10.02
C GLY A 97 -4.00 7.65 -11.05
N LYS A 98 -4.21 8.51 -12.05
CA LYS A 98 -3.21 8.77 -13.09
C LYS A 98 -2.08 9.68 -12.59
N GLY A 99 -0.88 9.50 -13.15
CA GLY A 99 0.30 10.32 -12.81
C GLY A 99 0.81 10.08 -11.38
N MET A 100 0.57 8.90 -10.82
CA MET A 100 1.13 8.47 -9.53
C MET A 100 2.24 7.45 -9.78
N LYS A 101 3.43 7.72 -9.24
CA LYS A 101 4.59 6.82 -9.32
C LYS A 101 5.10 6.51 -7.92
N LEU A 102 5.20 5.24 -7.58
CA LEU A 102 5.83 4.80 -6.34
C LEU A 102 7.35 5.04 -6.43
N LEU A 103 7.92 5.68 -5.41
CA LEU A 103 9.36 5.90 -5.26
C LEU A 103 9.97 4.93 -4.25
N SER A 104 9.26 4.64 -3.15
CA SER A 104 9.70 3.67 -2.15
C SER A 104 8.51 3.10 -1.39
N TYR A 105 8.58 1.82 -1.02
CA TYR A 105 7.64 1.14 -0.14
C TYR A 105 8.41 0.27 0.85
N ARG A 106 8.30 0.56 2.14
CA ARG A 106 9.13 -0.10 3.16
C ARG A 106 8.44 -0.16 4.52
N ARG A 107 8.84 -1.17 5.29
CA ARG A 107 8.64 -1.25 6.75
C ARG A 107 9.72 -0.43 7.49
N ASN A 108 9.40 0.09 8.66
CA ASN A 108 10.34 0.74 9.59
C ASN A 108 10.44 -0.07 10.90
N GLU A 109 11.60 -0.03 11.54
CA GLU A 109 11.94 -0.87 12.71
C GLU A 109 11.59 -0.22 14.07
N ILE A 110 10.49 0.54 14.11
CA ILE A 110 9.98 1.11 15.36
C ILE A 110 9.20 0.00 16.10
N LYS A 111 9.57 -0.26 17.36
CA LYS A 111 9.10 -1.43 18.14
C LYS A 111 8.08 -1.11 19.24
N LEU A 112 7.43 0.05 19.14
CA LEU A 112 6.47 0.55 20.13
C LEU A 112 5.12 -0.21 20.11
N SER A 113 4.91 -1.09 19.13
CA SER A 113 3.70 -1.88 18.93
C SER A 113 4.08 -3.28 18.46
N ASP A 114 3.13 -4.20 18.58
CA ASP A 114 3.13 -5.52 17.92
C ASP A 114 3.01 -5.43 16.39
N HIS A 115 2.82 -4.23 15.84
CA HIS A 115 2.95 -3.90 14.43
C HIS A 115 4.22 -3.10 14.14
N ARG A 116 4.77 -3.29 12.94
CA ARG A 116 5.86 -2.46 12.38
C ARG A 116 5.33 -1.42 11.40
N PRO A 117 5.64 -0.11 11.57
CA PRO A 117 5.10 0.93 10.70
C PRO A 117 5.50 0.78 9.23
N VAL A 118 4.55 0.97 8.32
CA VAL A 118 4.76 0.95 6.87
C VAL A 118 4.73 2.37 6.30
N THR A 119 5.64 2.64 5.37
CA THR A 119 5.75 3.92 4.69
C THR A 119 5.83 3.72 3.18
N ALA A 120 5.08 4.52 2.44
CA ALA A 120 5.19 4.63 0.99
C ALA A 120 5.45 6.09 0.61
N THR A 121 6.32 6.31 -0.38
CA THR A 121 6.57 7.62 -0.96
C THR A 121 6.11 7.59 -2.41
N LEU A 122 5.17 8.48 -2.74
CA LEU A 122 4.55 8.56 -4.06
C LEU A 122 4.85 9.94 -4.68
N LEU A 123 5.32 9.94 -5.91
CA LEU A 123 5.34 11.12 -6.76
C LEU A 123 3.96 11.25 -7.41
N ALA A 124 3.31 12.40 -7.25
CA ALA A 124 2.03 12.70 -7.88
C ALA A 124 2.17 13.91 -8.79
N GLU A 125 1.92 13.73 -10.09
CA GLU A 125 1.80 14.83 -11.04
C GLU A 125 0.58 15.67 -10.67
N VAL A 126 0.69 16.99 -10.64
CA VAL A 126 -0.43 17.89 -10.36
C VAL A 126 -0.61 18.86 -11.51
N GLU A 127 -1.85 19.05 -11.94
CA GLU A 127 -2.18 20.11 -12.88
C GLU A 127 -2.18 21.44 -12.11
N VAL A 128 -1.27 22.32 -12.48
CA VAL A 128 -1.24 23.69 -11.96
C VAL A 128 -1.91 24.59 -12.97
N LEU A 129 -3.11 25.08 -12.64
CA LEU A 129 -3.78 26.09 -13.45
C LEU A 129 -3.01 27.40 -13.33
N SER A 130 -2.58 27.92 -14.47
CA SER A 130 -1.90 29.22 -14.57
C SER A 130 -2.95 30.31 -14.84
N PRO A 131 -3.22 31.24 -13.91
CA PRO A 131 -4.29 32.23 -14.03
C PRO A 131 -4.20 33.04 -15.33
N TRP A 132 -3.01 33.47 -15.72
CA TRP A 132 -2.80 34.26 -16.94
C TRP A 132 -3.01 33.45 -18.23
N LYS A 133 -2.68 32.14 -18.23
CA LYS A 133 -2.93 31.27 -19.40
C LYS A 133 -4.42 31.00 -19.54
N LEU A 134 -5.09 30.79 -18.42
CA LEU A 134 -6.54 30.61 -18.37
C LEU A 134 -7.25 31.87 -18.85
N GLN A 135 -6.84 33.04 -18.37
CA GLN A 135 -7.42 34.32 -18.77
C GLN A 135 -7.21 34.61 -20.26
N ARG A 136 -6.03 34.32 -20.81
CA ARG A 136 -5.78 34.42 -22.26
C ARG A 136 -6.62 33.45 -23.08
N ALA A 137 -6.72 32.19 -22.64
CA ALA A 137 -7.52 31.18 -23.32
C ALA A 137 -9.00 31.59 -23.36
N LEU A 138 -9.55 32.02 -22.21
CA LEU A 138 -10.92 32.54 -22.10
C LEU A 138 -11.15 33.74 -23.01
N ALA A 139 -10.23 34.71 -23.00
CA ALA A 139 -10.35 35.90 -23.85
C ALA A 139 -10.41 35.57 -25.35
N LEU A 140 -9.59 34.60 -25.80
CA LEU A 140 -9.65 34.11 -27.18
C LEU A 140 -10.98 33.41 -27.49
N THR A 141 -11.48 32.56 -26.59
CA THR A 141 -12.75 31.86 -26.81
C THR A 141 -13.94 32.84 -26.87
N TYR A 142 -13.95 33.86 -26.02
CA TYR A 142 -14.98 34.90 -26.07
C TYR A 142 -14.93 35.72 -27.37
N ALA A 143 -13.74 36.03 -27.87
CA ALA A 143 -13.59 36.74 -29.13
C ALA A 143 -14.11 35.92 -30.33
N GLU A 144 -13.83 34.61 -30.37
CA GLU A 144 -14.34 33.70 -31.41
C GLU A 144 -15.87 33.58 -31.39
N ILE A 145 -16.47 33.48 -30.19
CA ILE A 145 -17.94 33.43 -30.03
C ILE A 145 -18.61 34.72 -30.50
N GLN A 146 -17.98 35.89 -30.29
CA GLN A 146 -18.52 37.18 -30.71
C GLN A 146 -18.35 37.49 -32.21
N SER A 147 -17.50 36.72 -32.91
CA SER A 147 -17.27 36.85 -34.35
C SER A 147 -18.20 36.00 -35.22
N HIS A 148 -19.14 35.28 -34.61
CA HIS A 148 -20.20 34.48 -35.25
C HIS A 148 -21.59 35.00 -34.84
#